data_AF-A0A1Q4BUR5-F1
#
_entry.id   AF-A0A1Q4BUR5-F1
#
_cell.length_a   1.000
_cell.length_b   1.000
_cell.length_c   1.000
_cell.angle_alpha   90.00
_cell.angle_beta   90.00
_cell.angle_gamma   90.00
#
_symmetry.space_group_name_H-M   'P 1'
#
loop_
_entity.id
_entity.type
_entity.pdbx_description
1 polymer ?
#
loop_
_entity_poly.entity_id
_entity_poly.type
_entity_poly.pdbx_seq_one_letter_code
_entity_poly.pdbx_strand_id
1 'polypeptide(L)'
;MKRQFLIETDSEYQTRAVQQIKAMIDDMRRIIRLLDEDIAADEARVRVYDPTDIAYPWAAKAMSDRRANLKQTIASLEQRLPAQIEASI
;
A
#
# COMPACT_ATOMS: atom_id res chain seq x y z
N MET A 1 -23.43 0.11 -34.48
CA MET A 1 -23.46 1.06 -33.35
C MET A 1 -23.32 0.41 -31.97
N LYS A 2 -23.99 -0.71 -31.63
CA LYS A 2 -23.88 -1.33 -30.28
C LYS A 2 -22.46 -1.74 -29.82
N ARG A 3 -21.54 -2.06 -30.73
CA ARG A 3 -20.16 -2.43 -30.39
C ARG A 3 -19.29 -1.24 -29.95
N GLN A 4 -19.54 -0.04 -30.46
CA GLN A 4 -18.72 1.13 -30.15
C GLN A 4 -18.94 1.60 -28.70
N PHE A 5 -20.22 1.65 -28.27
CA PHE A 5 -20.60 2.10 -26.93
C PHE A 5 -20.09 1.17 -25.82
N LEU A 6 -20.11 -0.15 -26.05
CA LEU A 6 -19.63 -1.13 -25.06
C LEU A 6 -18.11 -0.99 -24.81
N ILE A 7 -17.32 -0.81 -25.87
CA ILE A 7 -15.87 -0.61 -25.78
C ILE A 7 -15.53 0.68 -25.01
N GLU A 8 -16.28 1.74 -25.26
CA GLU A 8 -16.08 3.05 -24.61
C GLU A 8 -16.40 2.98 -23.11
N THR A 9 -17.49 2.29 -22.75
CA THR A 9 -17.82 2.07 -21.33
C THR A 9 -16.78 1.20 -20.63
N ASP A 10 -16.35 0.09 -21.24
CA ASP A 10 -15.37 -0.82 -20.64
C ASP A 10 -14.01 -0.13 -20.41
N SER A 11 -13.57 0.71 -21.35
CA SER A 11 -12.37 1.54 -21.23
C SER A 11 -12.46 2.57 -20.09
N GLU A 12 -13.61 3.24 -19.93
CA GLU A 12 -13.83 4.17 -18.82
C GLU A 12 -13.83 3.46 -17.46
N TYR A 13 -14.48 2.29 -17.35
CA TYR A 13 -14.48 1.50 -16.12
C TYR A 13 -13.06 1.05 -15.74
N GLN A 14 -12.28 0.55 -16.70
CA GLN A 14 -10.88 0.16 -16.48
C GLN A 14 -10.03 1.35 -16.02
N THR A 15 -10.18 2.50 -16.66
CA THR A 15 -9.47 3.73 -16.27
C THR A 15 -9.81 4.13 -14.83
N ARG A 16 -11.08 4.11 -14.44
CA ARG A 16 -11.50 4.40 -13.06
C ARG A 16 -10.94 3.40 -12.06
N ALA A 17 -10.96 2.11 -12.37
CA ALA A 17 -10.41 1.07 -11.50
C ALA A 17 -8.89 1.27 -11.27
N VAL A 18 -8.13 1.59 -12.32
CA VAL A 18 -6.71 1.91 -12.23
C VAL A 18 -6.46 3.13 -11.33
N GLN A 19 -7.26 4.19 -11.46
CA GLN A 19 -7.14 5.37 -10.60
C GLN A 19 -7.46 5.07 -9.14
N GLN A 20 -8.46 4.23 -8.86
CA GLN A 20 -8.79 3.82 -7.48
C GLN A 20 -7.65 3.01 -6.84
N ILE A 21 -7.03 2.09 -7.58
CA ILE A 21 -5.88 1.32 -7.07
C ILE A 21 -4.70 2.24 -6.76
N LYS A 22 -4.40 3.22 -7.63
CA LYS A 22 -3.35 4.22 -7.40
C LYS A 22 -3.62 5.03 -6.13
N ALA A 23 -4.85 5.54 -5.96
CA ALA A 23 -5.24 6.26 -4.76
C ALA A 23 -5.05 5.38 -3.51
N MET A 24 -5.48 4.12 -3.55
CA MET A 24 -5.32 3.19 -2.42
C MET A 24 -3.86 2.92 -2.08
N ILE A 25 -2.98 2.79 -3.08
CA ILE A 25 -1.53 2.69 -2.87
C ILE A 25 -0.98 3.94 -2.18
N ASP A 26 -1.35 5.13 -2.64
CA ASP A 26 -0.89 6.38 -2.05
C ASP A 26 -1.37 6.56 -0.62
N ASP A 27 -2.58 6.11 -0.30
CA ASP A 27 -3.12 6.08 1.06
C ASP A 27 -2.30 5.14 1.96
N MET A 28 -2.02 3.92 1.49
CA MET A 28 -1.19 2.97 2.24
C MET A 28 0.24 3.48 2.44
N ARG A 29 0.81 4.19 1.46
CA ARG A 29 2.12 4.83 1.59
C ARG A 29 2.10 5.95 2.64
N ARG A 30 1.00 6.69 2.78
CA ARG A 30 0.81 7.67 3.87
C ARG A 30 0.78 6.97 5.22
N ILE A 31 0.04 5.88 5.35
CA ILE A 31 -0.04 5.09 6.60
C ILE A 31 1.34 4.53 6.97
N ILE A 32 2.12 4.03 6.01
CA ILE A 32 3.48 3.55 6.26
C ILE A 32 4.35 4.66 6.87
N ARG A 33 4.28 5.89 6.35
CA ARG A 33 5.05 7.02 6.91
C ARG A 33 4.66 7.34 8.35
N LEU A 34 3.35 7.33 8.64
CA LEU A 34 2.87 7.54 10.01
C LEU A 34 3.36 6.43 10.95
N LEU A 35 3.32 5.17 10.50
CA LEU A 35 3.87 4.05 11.28
C LEU A 35 5.38 4.19 11.51
N ASP A 36 6.13 4.67 10.52
CA ASP A 36 7.58 4.93 10.66
C ASP A 36 7.86 6.02 11.72
N GLU A 37 7.05 7.08 11.74
CA GLU A 37 7.12 8.15 12.76
C GLU A 37 6.76 7.63 14.16
N ASP A 38 5.67 6.86 14.28
CA ASP A 38 5.22 6.29 15.56
C ASP A 38 6.22 5.26 16.12
N ILE A 39 6.82 4.42 15.27
CA ILE A 39 7.88 3.49 15.66
C ILE A 39 9.07 4.27 16.21
N ALA A 40 9.56 5.27 15.46
CA ALA A 40 10.71 6.07 15.88
C ALA A 40 10.45 6.83 17.20
N ALA A 41 9.23 7.34 17.39
CA ALA A 41 8.82 8.00 18.63
C ALA A 41 8.82 7.03 19.81
N ASP A 42 8.32 5.81 19.63
CA ASP A 42 8.27 4.80 20.70
C ASP A 42 9.66 4.27 21.05
N GLU A 43 10.49 3.98 20.05
CA GLU A 43 11.89 3.59 20.20
C GLU A 43 12.69 4.67 20.93
N ALA A 44 12.53 5.94 20.57
CA ALA A 44 13.20 7.06 21.24
C ALA A 44 12.76 7.24 22.69
N ARG A 45 11.47 6.99 22.97
CA ARG A 45 10.89 7.07 24.32
C ARG A 45 11.49 6.03 25.26
N VAL A 46 11.68 4.80 24.80
CA VAL A 46 12.25 3.71 25.62
C VAL A 46 13.76 3.54 25.48
N ARG A 47 14.35 4.16 24.44
CA ARG A 47 15.77 4.04 24.05
C ARG A 47 16.22 2.62 23.70
N VAL A 48 15.31 1.82 23.14
CA VAL A 48 15.59 0.47 22.64
C VAL A 48 15.20 0.45 21.17
N TYR A 49 16.18 0.21 20.30
CA TYR A 49 16.04 0.31 18.84
C TYR A 49 16.24 -1.03 18.14
N ASP A 50 16.74 -2.04 18.85
CA ASP A 50 16.95 -3.38 18.30
C ASP A 50 15.65 -4.20 18.45
N PRO A 51 14.97 -4.58 17.35
CA PRO A 51 13.74 -5.38 17.40
C PRO A 51 13.93 -6.81 17.95
N THR A 52 15.18 -7.26 18.07
CA THR A 52 15.53 -8.57 18.65
C THR A 52 15.77 -8.49 20.16
N ASP A 53 15.89 -7.29 20.72
CA ASP A 53 16.00 -7.07 22.16
C ASP A 53 14.70 -7.53 22.86
N ILE A 54 14.85 -8.24 23.96
CA ILE A 54 13.74 -8.68 24.81
C ILE A 54 12.97 -7.48 25.37
N ALA A 55 13.65 -6.34 25.56
CA ALA A 55 13.05 -5.09 26.01
C ALA A 55 12.41 -4.26 24.89
N TYR A 56 12.47 -4.72 23.63
CA TYR A 56 11.88 -3.99 22.51
C TYR A 56 10.36 -3.84 22.68
N PRO A 57 9.78 -2.64 22.50
CA PRO A 57 8.36 -2.42 22.73
C PRO A 57 7.47 -3.30 21.85
N TRP A 58 6.50 -3.96 22.47
CA TRP A 58 5.49 -4.75 21.74
C TRP A 58 4.73 -3.90 20.70
N ALA A 59 4.52 -2.61 21.00
CA ALA A 59 3.83 -1.67 20.13
C ALA A 59 4.66 -1.39 18.86
N ALA A 60 5.94 -1.01 19.02
CA ALA A 60 6.87 -0.82 17.90
C ALA A 60 7.02 -2.08 17.03
N LYS A 61 6.97 -3.27 17.65
CA LYS A 61 6.95 -4.55 16.93
C LYS A 61 5.68 -4.74 16.09
N ALA A 62 4.50 -4.59 16.71
CA ALA A 62 3.23 -4.72 16.01
C ALA A 62 3.08 -3.72 14.86
N MET A 63 3.55 -2.48 15.05
CA MET A 63 3.59 -1.46 14.00
C MET A 63 4.53 -1.84 12.86
N SER A 64 5.71 -2.40 13.19
CA SER A 64 6.67 -2.89 12.19
C SER A 64 6.10 -4.03 11.33
N ASP A 65 5.40 -4.98 11.96
CA ASP A 65 4.73 -6.08 11.26
C ASP A 65 3.62 -5.55 10.34
N ARG A 66 2.81 -4.60 10.83
CA ARG A 66 1.78 -3.95 10.01
C ARG A 66 2.37 -3.20 8.82
N ARG A 67 3.47 -2.47 9.03
CA ARG A 67 4.21 -1.79 7.97
C ARG A 67 4.69 -2.77 6.89
N ALA A 68 5.22 -3.92 7.30
CA ALA A 68 5.66 -4.96 6.37
C ALA A 68 4.48 -5.49 5.52
N ASN A 69 3.34 -5.78 6.15
CA ASN A 69 2.14 -6.25 5.45
C ASN A 69 1.61 -5.21 4.44
N LEU A 70 1.65 -3.91 4.79
CA LEU A 70 1.26 -2.84 3.89
C LEU A 70 2.21 -2.74 2.69
N LYS A 71 3.53 -2.83 2.92
CA LYS A 71 4.53 -2.85 1.83
C LYS A 71 4.31 -4.02 0.88
N GLN A 72 4.02 -5.21 1.41
CA GLN A 72 3.71 -6.39 0.59
C GLN A 72 2.42 -6.21 -0.21
N THR A 73 1.37 -5.64 0.40
CA THR A 73 0.11 -5.35 -0.28
C THR A 73 0.30 -4.33 -1.41
N ILE A 74 1.07 -3.27 -1.18
CA ILE A 74 1.43 -2.30 -2.21
C ILE A 74 2.15 -2.99 -3.37
N ALA A 75 3.18 -3.79 -3.09
CA ALA A 75 3.92 -4.49 -4.14
C ALA A 75 3.01 -5.40 -4.97
N SER A 76 2.08 -6.12 -4.32
CA SER A 76 1.10 -6.95 -5.02
C SER A 76 0.15 -6.14 -5.92
N LEU A 77 -0.29 -4.97 -5.47
CA LEU A 77 -1.15 -4.09 -6.27
C LEU A 77 -0.38 -3.43 -7.43
N GLU A 78 0.86 -3.02 -7.20
CA GLU A 78 1.74 -2.46 -8.24
C GLU A 78 2.04 -3.46 -9.35
N GLN A 79 2.17 -4.75 -9.03
CA GLN A 79 2.31 -5.81 -10.04
C GLN A 79 1.05 -6.01 -10.90
N ARG A 80 -0.14 -5.73 -10.35
CA ARG A 80 -1.42 -5.87 -11.06
C ARG A 80 -1.72 -4.70 -12.00
N LEU A 81 -1.17 -3.52 -11.72
CA LEU A 81 -1.34 -2.31 -12.54
C LEU A 81 -0.88 -2.48 -14.00
N PRO A 82 0.34 -2.93 -14.32
CA PRO A 82 0.77 -3.14 -15.70
C PRO A 82 -0.03 -4.24 -16.40
N ALA A 83 -0.37 -5.32 -15.70
CA ALA A 83 -1.22 -6.39 -16.24
C ALA A 83 -2.63 -5.89 -16.62
N GLN A 84 -3.17 -4.90 -15.89
CA GLN A 84 -4.44 -4.26 -16.25
C GLN A 84 -4.31 -3.28 -17.41
N ILE A 85 -3.17 -2.61 -17.58
CA ILE A 85 -2.91 -1.71 -18.71
C ILE A 85 -2.73 -2.50 -20.01
N GLU A 86 -2.01 -3.63 -19.97
CA GLU A 86 -1.82 -4.51 -21.14
C GLU A 86 -3.10 -5.20 -21.58
N ALA A 87 -4.01 -5.55 -20.65
CA ALA A 87 -5.32 -6.10 -20.97
C ALA A 87 -6.30 -5.07 -21.59
N SER A 88 -5.92 -3.79 -21.65
CA SER A 88 -6.70 -2.69 -22.21
C SER A 88 -6.22 -2.24 -23.61
N ILE A 89 -5.19 -2.89 -24.18
CA ILE A 89 -4.66 -2.66 -25.54
C ILE A 89 -5.15 -3.77 -26.48
#